data_AF-A0A149UID4-F1
#
_entry.id   AF-A0A149UID4-F1
#
_cell.length_a   1.000
_cell.length_b   1.000
_cell.length_c   1.000
_cell.angle_alpha   90.00
_cell.angle_beta   90.00
_cell.angle_gamma   90.00
#
_symmetry.space_group_name_H-M   'P 1'
#
loop_
_entity.id
_entity.type
_entity.pdbx_description
1 polymer ?
#
loop_
_entity_poly.entity_id
_entity_poly.type
_entity_poly.pdbx_seq_one_letter_code
_entity_poly.pdbx_strand_id
1 'polypeptide(L)'
;ITTVRRQREGWQQAATKELATGRTEQALGRYEAAGLVRGHGTLEEARAGVVAGWEEARQAAPEESQIMLAHRRVDVRALNEAAREIRREAGELGDDVLVPTAQGERMFADGERVYFLRNDRELRVKNGTLGTVRGIVGSAEAGDLALSVQLDGPGGTGTGRVVSVSVADYDALDHGYAATIHKSQGVTVDRAHVLATGSMDRHGAYVAL
;
A
#
# COMPACT_ATOMS: atom_id res chain seq x y z
N ILE A 1 -22.64 -8.47 16.59
CA ILE A 1 -21.31 -9.02 16.21
C ILE A 1 -20.69 -7.97 15.30
N THR A 2 -19.63 -7.22 15.59
CA THR A 2 -18.63 -7.22 16.67
C THR A 2 -17.98 -5.84 16.65
N THR A 3 -17.64 -5.35 17.83
CA THR A 3 -17.05 -4.04 18.13
C THR A 3 -15.85 -3.68 17.23
N VAL A 4 -15.99 -2.63 16.41
CA VAL A 4 -14.90 -2.01 15.64
C VAL A 4 -14.01 -1.25 16.61
N ARG A 5 -12.94 -1.90 17.07
CA ARG A 5 -11.98 -1.37 18.04
C ARG A 5 -10.72 -0.92 17.29
N ARG A 6 -10.76 0.23 16.61
CA ARG A 6 -9.54 0.83 16.01
C ARG A 6 -9.66 2.30 15.53
N GLN A 7 -10.32 3.20 16.27
CA GLN A 7 -10.21 4.65 15.99
C GLN A 7 -10.26 5.46 17.30
N ARG A 8 -9.21 6.25 17.55
CA ARG A 8 -8.90 6.87 18.86
C ARG A 8 -9.65 8.19 19.13
N GLU A 9 -10.37 8.75 18.15
CA GLU A 9 -11.08 10.02 18.32
C GLU A 9 -12.58 9.91 17.95
N GLY A 10 -13.45 10.52 18.76
CA GLY A 10 -14.91 10.37 18.64
C GLY A 10 -15.50 10.87 17.31
N TRP A 11 -14.82 11.80 16.64
CA TRP A 11 -15.26 12.31 15.33
C TRP A 11 -15.01 11.30 14.21
N GLN A 12 -13.96 10.46 14.29
CA GLN A 12 -13.67 9.40 13.33
C GLN A 12 -14.73 8.31 13.39
N GLN A 13 -15.16 7.92 14.60
CA GLN A 13 -16.26 6.98 14.80
C GLN A 13 -17.59 7.49 14.21
N ALA A 14 -17.83 8.81 14.33
CA ALA A 14 -18.99 9.45 13.71
C ALA A 14 -18.89 9.41 12.18
N ALA A 15 -17.71 9.70 11.61
CA ALA A 15 -17.47 9.64 10.17
C ALA A 15 -17.61 8.21 9.62
N THR A 16 -17.10 7.18 10.30
CA THR A 16 -17.31 5.78 9.92
C THR A 16 -18.79 5.39 9.95
N LYS A 17 -19.54 5.80 10.98
CA LYS A 17 -20.98 5.54 11.06
C LYS A 17 -21.75 6.24 9.94
N GLU A 18 -21.33 7.44 9.56
CA GLU A 18 -21.93 8.21 8.47
C GLU A 18 -21.64 7.60 7.11
N LEU A 19 -20.41 7.18 6.85
CA LEU A 19 -20.06 6.42 5.64
C LEU A 19 -20.85 5.11 5.57
N ALA A 20 -20.94 4.36 6.67
CA ALA A 20 -21.70 3.10 6.76
C ALA A 20 -23.22 3.30 6.53
N THR A 21 -23.74 4.50 6.77
CA THR A 21 -25.16 4.86 6.57
C THR A 21 -25.41 5.68 5.30
N GLY A 22 -24.42 5.78 4.40
CA GLY A 22 -24.56 6.49 3.12
C GLY A 22 -24.53 8.01 3.20
N ARG A 23 -24.18 8.58 4.36
CA ARG A 23 -24.04 10.03 4.62
C ARG A 23 -22.62 10.51 4.31
N THR A 24 -22.17 10.21 3.10
CA THR A 24 -20.77 10.40 2.65
C THR A 24 -20.31 11.85 2.71
N GLU A 25 -21.17 12.81 2.37
CA GLU A 25 -20.86 14.25 2.43
C GLU A 25 -20.56 14.72 3.87
N GLN A 26 -21.30 14.21 4.86
CA GLN A 26 -21.12 14.57 6.27
C GLN A 26 -19.86 13.94 6.88
N ALA A 27 -19.48 12.76 6.39
CA ALA A 27 -18.23 12.13 6.76
C ALA A 27 -17.04 12.85 6.11
N LEU A 28 -17.12 13.17 4.81
CA LEU A 28 -16.10 13.93 4.10
C LEU A 28 -15.90 15.32 4.74
N GLY A 29 -16.98 16.02 5.08
CA GLY A 29 -16.90 17.31 5.78
C GLY A 29 -16.22 17.20 7.15
N ARG A 30 -16.32 16.06 7.85
CA ARG A 30 -15.57 15.82 9.10
C ARG A 30 -14.10 15.59 8.86
N TYR A 31 -13.75 14.80 7.86
CA TYR A 31 -12.35 14.61 7.48
C TYR A 31 -11.73 15.91 6.95
N GLU A 32 -12.48 16.72 6.20
CA GLU A 32 -12.06 18.05 5.73
C GLU A 32 -11.87 19.02 6.89
N ALA A 33 -12.81 19.11 7.83
CA ALA A 33 -12.68 19.93 9.04
C ALA A 33 -11.50 19.51 9.93
N ALA A 34 -11.12 18.22 9.89
CA ALA A 34 -9.93 17.69 10.56
C ALA A 34 -8.64 17.88 9.75
N GLY A 35 -8.69 18.51 8.56
CA GLY A 35 -7.53 18.72 7.69
C GLY A 35 -7.03 17.47 6.96
N LEU A 36 -7.83 16.40 6.96
CA LEU A 36 -7.50 15.08 6.39
C LEU A 36 -8.05 14.88 4.97
N VAL A 37 -8.80 15.86 4.44
CA VAL A 37 -9.14 15.96 3.01
C VAL A 37 -8.46 17.19 2.45
N ARG A 38 -7.77 17.02 1.31
CA ARG A 38 -7.16 18.12 0.56
C ARG A 38 -7.72 18.10 -0.86
N GLY A 39 -8.32 19.21 -1.28
CA GLY A 39 -8.78 19.41 -2.64
C GLY A 39 -7.63 19.77 -3.58
N HIS A 40 -7.69 19.29 -4.81
CA HIS A 40 -6.74 19.61 -5.88
C HIS A 40 -7.50 19.96 -7.16
N GLY A 41 -6.93 20.84 -7.99
CA GLY A 41 -7.56 21.30 -9.23
C GLY A 41 -7.52 20.25 -10.34
N THR A 42 -6.54 19.33 -10.29
CA THR A 42 -6.40 18.24 -11.26
C THR A 42 -6.13 16.88 -10.61
N LEU A 43 -6.33 15.81 -11.37
CA LEU A 43 -5.97 14.45 -10.94
C LEU A 43 -4.46 14.29 -10.72
N GLU A 44 -3.65 14.95 -11.54
CA GLU A 44 -2.20 14.90 -11.44
C GLU A 44 -1.72 15.55 -10.14
N GLU A 45 -2.25 16.74 -9.82
CA GLU A 45 -2.02 17.40 -8.54
C GLU A 45 -2.48 16.55 -7.36
N ALA A 46 -3.62 15.86 -7.48
CA ALA A 46 -4.11 14.97 -6.44
C ALA A 46 -3.19 13.77 -6.20
N ARG A 47 -2.66 13.16 -7.28
CA ARG A 47 -1.67 12.08 -7.17
C ARG A 47 -0.39 12.58 -6.52
N ALA A 48 0.13 13.72 -6.96
CA ALA A 48 1.31 14.34 -6.36
C ALA A 48 1.11 14.64 -4.87
N GLY A 49 -0.07 15.16 -4.50
CA GLY A 49 -0.43 15.40 -3.10
C GLY A 49 -0.47 14.15 -2.24
N VAL A 50 -1.02 13.04 -2.77
CA VAL A 50 -1.05 11.73 -2.09
C VAL A 50 0.37 11.19 -1.88
N VAL A 51 1.22 11.26 -2.91
CA VAL A 51 2.62 10.81 -2.83
C VAL A 51 3.42 11.66 -1.85
N ALA A 52 3.26 12.99 -1.89
CA ALA A 52 3.95 13.90 -0.98
C ALA A 52 3.52 13.65 0.49
N GLY A 53 2.23 13.45 0.73
CA GLY A 53 1.74 13.13 2.08
C GLY A 53 2.23 11.77 2.58
N TRP A 54 2.35 10.78 1.70
CA TRP A 54 2.95 9.49 2.02
C TRP A 54 4.44 9.63 2.37
N GLU A 55 5.21 10.37 1.57
CA GLU A 55 6.64 10.57 1.83
C GLU A 55 6.89 11.34 3.13
N GLU A 56 6.14 12.41 3.37
CA GLU A 56 6.21 13.18 4.63
C GLU A 56 5.94 12.28 5.85
N ALA A 57 4.88 11.45 5.77
CA ALA A 57 4.54 10.53 6.84
C ALA A 57 5.61 9.43 7.03
N ARG A 58 6.17 8.91 5.94
CA ARG A 58 7.21 7.88 5.96
C ARG A 58 8.50 8.38 6.61
N GLN A 59 8.90 9.61 6.30
CA GLN A 59 10.08 10.23 6.91
C GLN A 59 9.86 10.54 8.40
N ALA A 60 8.65 10.96 8.77
CA ALA A 60 8.31 11.30 10.15
C ALA A 60 8.19 10.07 11.08
N ALA A 61 7.71 8.94 10.54
CA ALA A 61 7.47 7.70 11.30
C ALA A 61 7.78 6.46 10.43
N PRO A 62 9.06 6.17 10.14
CA PRO A 62 9.46 5.10 9.23
C PRO A 62 9.09 3.68 9.72
N GLU A 63 8.85 3.52 11.01
CA GLU A 63 8.38 2.28 11.63
C GLU A 63 6.88 2.04 11.44
N GLU A 64 6.08 3.08 11.19
CA GLU A 64 4.65 2.94 10.93
C GLU A 64 4.44 2.23 9.58
N SER A 65 3.48 1.32 9.54
CA SER A 65 3.04 0.69 8.29
C SER A 65 2.15 1.65 7.52
N GLN A 66 2.44 1.87 6.23
CA GLN A 66 1.76 2.86 5.40
C GLN A 66 1.43 2.32 4.01
N ILE A 67 0.33 2.78 3.42
CA ILE A 67 -0.03 2.45 2.03
C ILE A 67 -0.84 3.56 1.36
N MET A 68 -0.63 3.77 0.07
CA MET A 68 -1.50 4.61 -0.76
C MET A 68 -2.62 3.79 -1.39
N LEU A 69 -3.83 4.33 -1.45
CA LEU A 69 -5.01 3.65 -1.96
C LEU A 69 -5.65 4.44 -3.10
N ALA A 70 -5.99 3.76 -4.19
CA ALA A 70 -6.74 4.36 -5.28
C ALA A 70 -7.80 3.41 -5.83
N HIS A 71 -8.80 3.94 -6.55
CA HIS A 71 -9.83 3.10 -7.16
C HIS A 71 -9.34 2.42 -8.45
N ARG A 72 -8.71 3.18 -9.36
CA ARG A 72 -8.32 2.67 -10.68
C ARG A 72 -6.91 2.12 -10.66
N ARG A 73 -6.68 1.01 -11.36
CA ARG A 73 -5.35 0.37 -11.48
C ARG A 73 -4.29 1.28 -12.11
N VAL A 74 -4.70 2.15 -13.03
CA VAL A 74 -3.83 3.18 -13.62
C VAL A 74 -3.32 4.17 -12.58
N ASP A 75 -4.17 4.56 -11.62
CA ASP A 75 -3.74 5.43 -10.52
C ASP A 75 -2.80 4.69 -9.57
N VAL A 76 -3.11 3.42 -9.22
CA VAL A 76 -2.25 2.59 -8.38
C VAL A 76 -0.85 2.44 -8.99
N ARG A 77 -0.77 2.19 -10.30
CA ARG A 77 0.51 2.10 -11.01
C ARG A 77 1.28 3.41 -10.92
N ALA A 78 0.64 4.54 -11.22
CA ALA A 78 1.28 5.85 -11.15
C ALA A 78 1.79 6.19 -9.74
N LEU A 79 1.03 5.82 -8.69
CA LEU A 79 1.45 6.02 -7.31
C LEU A 79 2.64 5.12 -6.92
N ASN A 80 2.64 3.86 -7.34
CA ASN A 80 3.77 2.94 -7.12
C ASN A 80 5.04 3.44 -7.83
N GLU A 81 4.93 3.85 -9.08
CA GLU A 81 6.05 4.39 -9.87
C GLU A 81 6.62 5.65 -9.23
N ALA A 82 5.77 6.60 -8.84
CA ALA A 82 6.21 7.85 -8.20
C ALA A 82 6.90 7.60 -6.85
N ALA A 83 6.35 6.74 -6.00
CA ALA A 83 6.96 6.39 -4.72
C ALA A 83 8.31 5.68 -4.87
N ARG A 84 8.39 4.78 -5.86
CA ARG A 84 9.62 4.06 -6.18
C ARG A 84 10.72 5.00 -6.65
N GLU A 85 10.38 5.98 -7.50
CA GLU A 85 11.34 6.97 -7.98
C GLU A 85 11.88 7.82 -6.84
N ILE A 86 11.02 8.31 -5.94
CA ILE A 86 11.45 9.06 -4.74
C ILE A 86 12.46 8.24 -3.91
N ARG A 87 12.17 6.96 -3.66
CA ARG A 87 13.06 6.10 -2.87
C ARG A 87 14.36 5.79 -3.58
N ARG A 88 14.35 5.68 -4.91
CA ARG A 88 15.55 5.54 -5.73
C ARG A 88 16.42 6.78 -5.68
N GLU A 89 15.84 7.96 -5.88
CA GLU A 89 16.54 9.25 -5.80
C GLU A 89 17.15 9.47 -4.41
N ALA A 90 16.49 8.98 -3.36
CA ALA A 90 17.00 8.96 -1.99
C ALA A 90 18.10 7.93 -1.73
N GLY A 91 18.47 7.09 -2.72
CA GLY A 91 19.50 6.05 -2.59
C GLY A 91 19.06 4.87 -1.72
N GLU A 92 17.76 4.66 -1.54
CA GLU A 92 17.21 3.60 -0.67
C GLU A 92 16.97 2.27 -1.39
N LEU A 93 17.12 2.25 -2.72
CA LEU A 93 16.93 1.08 -3.56
C LEU A 93 18.27 0.64 -4.18
N GLY A 94 18.50 -0.68 -4.21
CA GLY A 94 19.62 -1.28 -4.92
C GLY A 94 19.42 -1.32 -6.44
N ASP A 95 20.22 -2.16 -7.11
CA ASP A 95 20.13 -2.36 -8.55
C ASP A 95 18.82 -3.06 -8.96
N ASP A 96 18.35 -2.73 -10.16
CA ASP A 96 17.13 -3.32 -10.70
C ASP A 96 17.33 -4.77 -11.14
N VAL A 97 16.43 -5.62 -10.66
CA VAL A 97 16.28 -7.00 -11.09
C VAL A 97 14.90 -7.17 -11.70
N LEU A 98 14.88 -7.67 -12.94
CA LEU A 98 13.64 -8.01 -13.64
C LEU A 98 13.07 -9.31 -13.06
N VAL A 99 11.88 -9.22 -12.49
CA VAL A 99 11.17 -10.36 -11.92
C VAL A 99 9.93 -10.65 -12.76
N PRO A 100 9.79 -11.88 -13.32
CA PRO A 100 8.55 -12.29 -13.96
C PRO A 100 7.48 -12.52 -12.90
N THR A 101 6.42 -11.70 -12.92
CA THR A 101 5.27 -11.86 -12.01
C THR A 101 4.03 -12.31 -12.78
N ALA A 102 3.02 -12.83 -12.08
CA ALA A 102 1.71 -13.15 -12.65
C ALA A 102 1.02 -11.92 -13.30
N GLN A 103 1.44 -10.69 -12.97
CA GLN A 103 0.92 -9.45 -13.54
C GLN A 103 1.82 -8.86 -14.62
N GLY A 104 2.72 -9.68 -15.18
CA GLY A 104 3.76 -9.29 -16.12
C GLY A 104 5.08 -8.95 -15.41
N GLU A 105 6.11 -8.66 -16.18
CA GLU A 105 7.43 -8.36 -15.62
C GLU A 105 7.41 -7.06 -14.79
N ARG A 106 8.22 -7.04 -13.72
CA ARG A 106 8.39 -5.91 -12.81
C ARG A 106 9.84 -5.78 -12.40
N MET A 107 10.31 -4.54 -12.26
CA MET A 107 11.61 -4.28 -11.64
C MET A 107 11.44 -4.24 -10.12
N PHE A 108 12.20 -5.08 -9.42
CA PHE A 108 12.40 -5.00 -7.98
C PHE A 108 13.87 -4.69 -7.70
N ALA A 109 14.14 -4.25 -6.48
CA ALA A 109 15.49 -3.97 -6.00
C ALA A 109 15.61 -4.35 -4.52
N ASP A 110 16.83 -4.43 -4.01
CA ASP A 110 17.02 -4.44 -2.55
C ASP A 110 16.42 -3.16 -1.94
N GLY A 111 15.77 -3.29 -0.79
CA GLY A 111 15.03 -2.18 -0.16
C GLY A 111 13.63 -1.95 -0.73
N GLU A 112 13.23 -2.63 -1.81
CA GLU A 112 11.92 -2.46 -2.46
C GLU A 112 10.77 -2.87 -1.54
N ARG A 113 9.67 -2.11 -1.62
CA ARG A 113 8.43 -2.45 -0.91
C ARG A 113 7.59 -3.38 -1.77
N VAL A 114 7.11 -4.49 -1.21
CA VAL A 114 6.34 -5.50 -1.95
C VAL A 114 4.98 -5.79 -1.33
N TYR A 115 4.05 -6.14 -2.21
CA TYR A 115 2.69 -6.56 -1.87
C TYR A 115 2.46 -7.99 -2.35
N PHE A 116 2.07 -8.87 -1.44
CA PHE A 116 1.69 -10.24 -1.76
C PHE A 116 0.25 -10.28 -2.28
N LEU A 117 0.05 -10.78 -3.49
CA LEU A 117 -1.26 -10.80 -4.17
C LEU A 117 -2.03 -12.12 -3.98
N ARG A 118 -1.37 -13.17 -3.49
CA ARG A 118 -1.96 -14.50 -3.28
C ARG A 118 -1.67 -15.02 -1.87
N ASN A 119 -2.61 -15.75 -1.30
CA ASN A 119 -2.38 -16.49 -0.06
C ASN A 119 -1.38 -17.62 -0.32
N ASP A 120 -0.46 -17.85 0.61
CA ASP A 120 0.44 -18.99 0.57
C ASP A 120 0.67 -19.54 1.97
N ARG A 121 0.53 -20.87 2.10
CA ARG A 121 0.59 -21.54 3.40
C ARG A 121 2.02 -21.77 3.88
N GLU A 122 2.94 -22.04 2.97
CA GLU A 122 4.34 -22.32 3.29
C GLU A 122 5.04 -21.02 3.65
N LEU A 123 4.86 -20.00 2.81
CA LEU A 123 5.31 -18.65 3.07
C LEU A 123 4.53 -17.99 4.21
N ARG A 124 3.39 -18.56 4.67
CA ARG A 124 2.46 -17.99 5.68
C ARG A 124 2.15 -16.51 5.41
N VAL A 125 1.87 -16.19 4.16
CA VAL A 125 1.44 -14.86 3.72
C VAL A 125 -0.01 -14.93 3.26
N LYS A 126 -0.70 -13.81 3.39
CA LYS A 126 -2.04 -13.60 2.84
C LYS A 126 -1.97 -12.56 1.73
N ASN A 127 -2.95 -12.55 0.84
CA ASN A 127 -3.19 -11.41 -0.03
C ASN A 127 -3.31 -10.14 0.84
N GLY A 128 -2.54 -9.11 0.53
CA GLY A 128 -2.44 -7.91 1.38
C GLY A 128 -1.28 -7.89 2.36
N THR A 129 -0.48 -8.96 2.43
CA THR A 129 0.75 -8.92 3.21
C THR A 129 1.72 -7.95 2.56
N LEU A 130 2.32 -7.07 3.36
CA LEU A 130 3.37 -6.17 2.95
C LEU A 130 4.72 -6.65 3.51
N GLY A 131 5.78 -6.31 2.80
CA GLY A 131 7.14 -6.56 3.24
C GLY A 131 8.16 -5.75 2.46
N THR A 132 9.42 -5.86 2.86
CA THR A 132 10.54 -5.14 2.24
C THR A 132 11.60 -6.14 1.81
N VAL A 133 12.05 -6.04 0.56
CA VAL A 133 13.12 -6.87 0.02
C VAL A 133 14.43 -6.56 0.75
N ARG A 134 15.10 -7.61 1.22
CA ARG A 134 16.41 -7.56 1.90
C ARG A 134 17.55 -8.11 1.07
N GLY A 135 17.21 -8.81 -0.01
CA GLY A 135 18.17 -9.45 -0.91
C GLY A 135 17.44 -10.09 -2.08
N ILE A 136 18.01 -9.97 -3.27
CA ILE A 136 17.60 -10.71 -4.46
C ILE A 136 18.78 -11.57 -4.92
N VAL A 137 18.54 -12.87 -5.13
CA VAL A 137 19.57 -13.83 -5.53
C VAL A 137 19.07 -14.71 -6.67
N GLY A 138 20.00 -15.28 -7.45
CA GLY A 138 19.67 -16.11 -8.61
C GLY A 138 19.26 -15.29 -9.83
N SER A 139 18.74 -15.96 -10.85
CA SER A 139 18.28 -15.31 -12.08
C SER A 139 17.03 -15.99 -12.65
N ALA A 140 16.24 -15.23 -13.41
CA ALA A 140 15.02 -15.74 -14.03
C ALA A 140 15.36 -16.81 -15.09
N GLU A 141 16.49 -16.66 -15.79
CA GLU A 141 16.96 -17.56 -16.84
C GLU A 141 17.41 -18.92 -16.28
N ALA A 142 18.06 -18.90 -15.10
CA ALA A 142 18.47 -20.11 -14.40
C ALA A 142 17.31 -20.80 -13.67
N GLY A 143 16.19 -20.11 -13.48
CA GLY A 143 15.00 -20.61 -12.80
C GLY A 143 15.15 -20.69 -11.27
N ASP A 144 16.16 -20.05 -10.70
CA ASP A 144 16.48 -20.06 -9.27
C ASP A 144 16.32 -18.68 -8.60
N LEU A 145 15.73 -17.71 -9.30
CA LEU A 145 15.47 -16.37 -8.78
C LEU A 145 14.64 -16.41 -7.49
N ALA A 146 15.19 -15.83 -6.43
CA ALA A 146 14.54 -15.75 -5.13
C ALA A 146 14.72 -14.38 -4.47
N LEU A 147 13.66 -13.92 -3.80
CA LEU A 147 13.65 -12.68 -3.03
C LEU A 147 13.58 -13.01 -1.53
N SER A 148 14.54 -12.50 -0.76
CA SER A 148 14.45 -12.47 0.69
C SER A 148 13.62 -11.26 1.12
N VAL A 149 12.44 -11.49 1.69
CA VAL A 149 11.50 -10.41 2.06
C VAL A 149 11.30 -10.40 3.57
N GLN A 150 11.64 -9.28 4.20
CA GLN A 150 11.29 -8.99 5.57
C GLN A 150 9.82 -8.55 5.64
N LEU A 151 8.96 -9.41 6.17
CA LEU A 151 7.53 -9.08 6.31
C LEU A 151 7.32 -8.01 7.37
N ASP A 152 6.19 -7.31 7.24
CA ASP A 152 5.65 -6.51 8.33
C ASP A 152 5.06 -7.39 9.43
N GLY A 153 4.98 -6.81 10.62
CA GLY A 153 4.44 -7.48 11.79
C GLY A 153 3.58 -6.56 12.64
N PRO A 154 3.08 -7.05 13.79
CA PRO A 154 2.27 -6.25 14.71
C PRO A 154 2.97 -4.99 15.25
N GLY A 155 4.30 -4.92 15.16
CA GLY A 155 5.10 -3.76 15.55
C GLY A 155 5.36 -2.75 14.42
N GLY A 156 4.75 -2.94 13.25
CA GLY A 156 4.92 -2.05 12.10
C GLY A 156 5.88 -2.59 11.04
N THR A 157 6.39 -1.68 10.22
CA THR A 157 7.20 -1.96 9.04
C THR A 157 8.45 -2.75 9.40
N GLY A 158 8.65 -3.89 8.73
CA GLY A 158 9.86 -4.70 8.87
C GLY A 158 10.03 -5.43 10.21
N THR A 159 9.00 -5.49 11.06
CA THR A 159 9.05 -6.16 12.38
C THR A 159 8.66 -7.64 12.34
N GLY A 160 8.22 -8.15 11.19
CA GLY A 160 7.84 -9.54 11.01
C GLY A 160 9.03 -10.49 10.90
N ARG A 161 8.79 -11.66 10.31
CA ARG A 161 9.86 -12.61 9.96
C ARG A 161 10.31 -12.42 8.52
N VAL A 162 11.50 -12.92 8.20
CA VAL A 162 11.99 -13.01 6.83
C VAL A 162 11.41 -14.26 6.14
N VAL A 163 11.01 -14.12 4.88
CA VAL A 163 10.67 -15.22 3.97
C VAL A 163 11.61 -15.25 2.78
N SER A 164 11.91 -16.45 2.28
CA SER A 164 12.49 -16.62 0.96
C SER A 164 11.38 -16.90 -0.02
N VAL A 165 11.22 -16.05 -1.03
CA VAL A 165 10.20 -16.17 -2.08
C VAL A 165 10.88 -16.63 -3.35
N SER A 166 10.79 -17.92 -3.66
CA SER A 166 11.18 -18.47 -4.96
C SER A 166 10.16 -18.00 -6.00
N VAL A 167 10.63 -17.30 -7.04
CA VAL A 167 9.76 -16.75 -8.09
C VAL A 167 9.12 -17.87 -8.92
N ALA A 168 9.79 -19.02 -9.03
CA ALA A 168 9.25 -20.20 -9.68
C ALA A 168 8.00 -20.75 -8.97
N ASP A 169 7.94 -20.63 -7.63
CA ASP A 169 6.83 -21.15 -6.81
C ASP A 169 5.79 -20.06 -6.48
N TYR A 170 6.22 -18.81 -6.40
CA TYR A 170 5.40 -17.67 -6.06
C TYR A 170 5.73 -16.44 -6.92
N ASP A 171 4.94 -16.24 -7.96
CA ASP A 171 5.02 -15.13 -8.92
C ASP A 171 4.02 -14.00 -8.63
N ALA A 172 3.29 -14.09 -7.51
CA ALA A 172 2.18 -13.20 -7.20
C ALA A 172 2.60 -11.99 -6.35
N LEU A 173 3.62 -11.25 -6.80
CA LEU A 173 4.14 -10.03 -6.18
C LEU A 173 3.87 -8.78 -7.03
N ASP A 174 3.75 -7.63 -6.38
CA ASP A 174 3.72 -6.30 -7.01
C ASP A 174 4.42 -5.28 -6.08
N HIS A 175 4.61 -4.05 -6.54
CA HIS A 175 5.07 -2.96 -5.68
C HIS A 175 4.07 -2.69 -4.56
N GLY A 176 4.58 -2.48 -3.36
CA GLY A 176 3.80 -2.36 -2.14
C GLY A 176 3.61 -0.94 -1.60
N TYR A 177 3.84 0.09 -2.43
CA TYR A 177 3.58 1.48 -2.05
C TYR A 177 2.10 1.84 -2.17
N ALA A 178 1.44 1.31 -3.20
CA ALA A 178 0.04 1.59 -3.50
C ALA A 178 -0.73 0.32 -3.85
N ALA A 179 -2.01 0.30 -3.48
CA ALA A 179 -2.95 -0.77 -3.83
C ALA A 179 -4.33 -0.22 -4.19
N THR A 180 -5.14 -1.06 -4.85
CA THR A 180 -6.54 -0.69 -5.08
C THR A 180 -7.34 -0.79 -3.79
N ILE A 181 -8.30 0.11 -3.56
CA ILE A 181 -9.21 0.10 -2.39
C ILE A 181 -9.89 -1.27 -2.19
N HIS A 182 -10.30 -1.93 -3.29
CA HIS A 182 -10.90 -3.26 -3.23
C HIS A 182 -9.93 -4.34 -2.72
N LYS A 183 -8.64 -4.23 -3.04
CA LYS A 183 -7.60 -5.19 -2.61
C LYS A 183 -7.11 -4.92 -1.19
N SER A 184 -7.22 -3.68 -0.69
CA SER A 184 -6.84 -3.33 0.67
C SER A 184 -7.88 -3.71 1.72
N GLN A 185 -9.01 -4.30 1.32
CA GLN A 185 -10.01 -4.83 2.26
C GLN A 185 -9.36 -5.92 3.15
N GLY A 186 -9.11 -5.59 4.41
CA GLY A 186 -8.44 -6.47 5.37
C GLY A 186 -6.93 -6.23 5.55
N VAL A 187 -6.35 -5.31 4.78
CA VAL A 187 -4.99 -4.80 5.04
C VAL A 187 -5.07 -3.87 6.24
N THR A 188 -4.26 -4.15 7.26
CA THR A 188 -4.18 -3.33 8.45
C THR A 188 -2.86 -2.59 8.43
N VAL A 189 -2.91 -1.29 8.16
CA VAL A 189 -1.78 -0.37 8.24
C VAL A 189 -2.04 0.67 9.32
N ASP A 190 -0.98 1.32 9.79
CA ASP A 190 -1.07 2.45 10.73
C ASP A 190 -1.58 3.71 10.01
N ARG A 191 -1.21 3.88 8.73
CA ARG A 191 -1.64 5.03 7.90
C ARG A 191 -2.03 4.64 6.48
N ALA A 192 -3.15 5.16 6.00
CA ALA A 192 -3.57 5.05 4.61
C ALA A 192 -3.68 6.44 3.97
N HIS A 193 -3.21 6.57 2.73
CA HIS A 193 -3.31 7.80 1.94
C HIS A 193 -4.19 7.56 0.73
N VAL A 194 -5.35 8.21 0.66
CA VAL A 194 -6.39 7.86 -0.32
C VAL A 194 -6.44 8.88 -1.44
N LEU A 195 -6.27 8.42 -2.68
CA LEU A 195 -6.60 9.20 -3.87
C LEU A 195 -8.10 9.13 -4.13
N ALA A 196 -8.82 10.15 -3.66
CA ALA A 196 -10.24 10.34 -3.96
C ALA A 196 -10.45 10.97 -5.34
N THR A 197 -11.20 10.30 -6.23
CA THR A 197 -11.58 10.86 -7.54
C THR A 197 -13.08 10.74 -7.76
N GLY A 198 -13.67 11.54 -8.65
CA GLY A 198 -15.11 11.47 -8.98
C GLY A 198 -15.59 10.11 -9.53
N SER A 199 -14.66 9.18 -9.83
CA SER A 199 -14.97 7.79 -10.20
C SER A 199 -15.18 6.87 -8.98
N MET A 200 -14.99 7.37 -7.76
CA MET A 200 -15.29 6.64 -6.53
C MET A 200 -16.78 6.70 -6.23
N ASP A 201 -17.43 5.54 -6.23
CA ASP A 201 -18.76 5.43 -5.66
C ASP A 201 -18.72 5.54 -4.12
N ARG A 202 -19.90 5.66 -3.51
CA ARG A 202 -20.07 5.77 -2.05
C ARG A 202 -19.42 4.62 -1.26
N HIS A 203 -19.19 3.46 -1.86
CA HIS A 203 -18.53 2.33 -1.22
C HIS A 203 -17.00 2.44 -1.26
N GLY A 204 -16.42 2.98 -2.34
CA GLY A 204 -14.99 3.26 -2.42
C GLY A 204 -14.51 4.24 -1.33
N ALA A 205 -15.29 5.28 -1.03
CA ALA A 205 -14.96 6.23 0.04
C ALA A 205 -15.05 5.60 1.44
N TYR A 206 -15.95 4.63 1.65
CA TYR A 206 -16.13 3.95 2.94
C TYR A 206 -15.00 2.97 3.28
N VAL A 207 -14.42 2.31 2.28
CA VAL A 207 -13.37 1.31 2.50
C VAL A 207 -11.99 1.95 2.70
N ALA A 208 -11.82 3.18 2.22
CA ALA A 208 -10.54 3.85 2.23
C ALA A 208 -10.30 4.71 3.50
N LEU A 209 -11.35 5.04 4.25
CA LEU A 209 -11.38 5.94 5.42
C LEU A 209 -11.81 5.19 6.70
#